data_AF-A0A6N7VB87-F1
#
_entry.id   AF-A0A6N7VB87-F1
#
_cell.length_a   1.000
_cell.length_b   1.000
_cell.length_c   1.000
_cell.angle_alpha   90.00
_cell.angle_beta   90.00
_cell.angle_gamma   90.00
#
_symmetry.space_group_name_H-M   'P 1'
#
loop_
_entity.id
_entity.type
_entity.pdbx_description
1 polymer ?
#
loop_
_entity_poly.entity_id
_entity_poly.type
_entity_poly.pdbx_seq_one_letter_code
_entity_poly.pdbx_strand_id
1 'polypeptide(L)'
;GVGDEIAVSKSNPCFGGVYKIVEIDNEPVIKLSEDVVKISNPGFKEVYRVYDTCGLAYADLITLMKNDRDRELLINGKTLTIRDEKYDFKSSELKEGEYTVKRLTREYVINGEIIMSEYEKLFDIMDSQKYYLESLEKVSEERKRLENPHKYKVDLSSDLIELKYNLIKGIKAEIEK
;
A
#
# COMPACT_ATOMS: atom_id res chain seq x y z
N GLY A 1 16.97 17.36 -25.57
CA GLY A 1 16.72 17.64 -24.14
C GLY A 1 15.26 17.98 -23.97
N VAL A 2 14.64 17.49 -22.91
CA VAL A 2 13.26 17.85 -22.52
C VAL A 2 13.39 18.83 -21.35
N GLY A 3 12.78 20.01 -21.47
CA GLY A 3 12.92 21.10 -20.49
C GLY A 3 11.66 21.27 -19.64
N ASP A 4 10.82 22.24 -20.02
CA ASP A 4 9.69 22.65 -19.18
C ASP A 4 8.70 21.53 -18.90
N GLU A 5 8.41 20.66 -19.88
CA GLU A 5 7.38 19.63 -19.72
C GLU A 5 7.70 18.62 -18.62
N ILE A 6 8.97 18.22 -18.48
CA ILE A 6 9.43 17.33 -17.41
C ILE A 6 9.56 18.06 -16.08
N ALA A 7 9.97 19.33 -16.10
CA ALA A 7 10.18 20.12 -14.89
C ALA A 7 8.86 20.41 -14.15
N VAL A 8 7.76 20.63 -14.87
CA VAL A 8 6.47 21.03 -14.28
C VAL A 8 5.39 19.95 -14.34
N SER A 9 5.69 18.76 -14.86
CA SER A 9 4.69 17.71 -15.12
C SER A 9 3.47 18.26 -15.85
N LYS A 10 3.70 18.93 -17.00
CA LYS A 10 2.74 19.83 -17.67
C LYS A 10 1.29 19.30 -17.78
N SER A 11 1.12 18.01 -18.07
CA SER A 11 -0.22 17.40 -18.22
C SER A 11 -0.92 17.11 -16.88
N ASN A 12 -0.17 16.93 -15.79
CA ASN A 12 -0.67 16.62 -14.44
C ASN A 12 0.27 17.27 -13.39
N PRO A 13 0.19 18.60 -13.17
CA PRO A 13 1.15 19.32 -12.33
C PRO A 13 0.96 19.10 -10.82
N CYS A 14 -0.02 18.27 -10.42
CA CYS A 14 -0.30 17.95 -9.02
C CYS A 14 -0.50 16.45 -8.84
N PHE A 15 0.15 15.88 -7.82
CA PHE A 15 0.07 14.45 -7.49
C PHE A 15 -1.14 14.08 -6.63
N GLY A 16 -1.75 15.03 -5.91
CA GLY A 16 -2.93 14.78 -5.07
C GLY A 16 -2.66 14.05 -3.75
N GLY A 17 -1.43 14.10 -3.23
CA GLY A 17 -1.08 13.52 -1.93
C GLY A 17 -1.84 14.16 -0.77
N VAL A 18 -2.23 13.36 0.23
CA VAL A 18 -2.96 13.80 1.42
C VAL A 18 -2.34 13.22 2.69
N TYR A 19 -2.42 13.98 3.79
CA TYR A 19 -2.08 13.52 5.13
C TYR A 19 -3.38 13.37 5.93
N LYS A 20 -3.57 12.21 6.59
CA LYS A 20 -4.76 11.92 7.39
C LYS A 20 -4.35 11.22 8.68
N ILE A 21 -4.98 11.61 9.79
CA ILE A 21 -4.90 10.86 11.05
C ILE A 21 -5.68 9.56 10.87
N VAL A 22 -5.10 8.45 11.33
CA VAL A 22 -5.67 7.10 11.21
C VAL A 22 -5.82 6.40 12.55
N GLU A 23 -5.14 6.90 13.60
CA GLU A 23 -5.15 6.34 14.95
C GLU A 23 -4.79 7.45 15.95
N ILE A 24 -5.42 7.44 17.12
CA ILE A 24 -5.14 8.35 18.25
C ILE A 24 -5.11 7.49 19.52
N ASP A 25 -4.03 7.54 20.30
CA ASP A 25 -3.89 6.76 21.55
C ASP A 25 -4.14 5.24 21.40
N ASN A 26 -3.75 4.68 20.26
CA ASN A 26 -4.02 3.28 19.82
C ASN A 26 -5.49 2.99 19.46
N GLU A 27 -6.35 4.00 19.41
CA GLU A 27 -7.73 3.89 18.93
C GLU A 27 -7.82 4.27 17.44
N PRO A 28 -8.23 3.36 16.54
CA PRO A 28 -8.36 3.65 15.13
C PRO A 28 -9.44 4.70 14.85
N VAL A 29 -9.10 5.71 14.02
CA VAL A 29 -10.04 6.75 13.59
C VAL A 29 -10.27 6.72 12.08
N ILE A 30 -11.47 7.12 11.66
CA ILE A 30 -11.85 7.19 10.26
C ILE A 30 -12.52 8.52 9.94
N LYS A 31 -12.18 9.10 8.78
CA LYS A 31 -12.90 10.24 8.22
C LYS A 31 -13.91 9.73 7.19
N LEU A 32 -15.19 9.97 7.46
CA LEU A 32 -16.27 9.73 6.50
C LEU A 32 -16.35 10.88 5.49
N SER A 33 -16.85 10.55 4.31
CA SER A 33 -17.16 11.50 3.23
C SER A 33 -18.31 10.93 2.42
N GLU A 34 -19.09 11.79 1.77
CA GLU A 34 -20.12 11.38 0.81
C GLU A 34 -19.51 10.63 -0.39
N ASP A 35 -18.29 10.99 -0.75
CA ASP A 35 -17.51 10.27 -1.76
C ASP A 35 -16.77 9.10 -1.11
N VAL A 36 -17.14 7.88 -1.50
CA VAL A 36 -16.57 6.63 -0.98
C VAL A 36 -15.05 6.58 -1.15
N VAL A 37 -14.52 7.16 -2.24
CA VAL A 37 -13.06 7.19 -2.50
C VAL A 37 -12.32 8.07 -1.48
N LYS A 38 -13.01 9.01 -0.83
CA LYS A 38 -12.43 9.91 0.16
C LYS A 38 -12.50 9.38 1.60
N ILE A 39 -13.19 8.26 1.82
CA ILE A 39 -13.20 7.57 3.11
C ILE A 39 -11.81 7.00 3.40
N SER A 40 -11.22 7.36 4.53
CA SER A 40 -9.87 6.89 4.90
C SER A 40 -9.86 5.42 5.32
N ASN A 41 -8.69 4.78 5.21
CA ASN A 41 -8.45 3.49 5.86
C ASN A 41 -7.95 3.74 7.29
N PRO A 42 -8.62 3.22 8.33
CA PRO A 42 -8.28 3.46 9.74
C PRO A 42 -7.05 2.67 10.20
N GLY A 43 -6.60 2.92 11.43
CA GLY A 43 -5.58 2.16 12.15
C GLY A 43 -4.15 2.40 11.68
N PHE A 44 -3.16 2.03 12.50
CA PHE A 44 -1.76 2.01 12.10
C PHE A 44 -1.48 0.81 11.17
N LYS A 45 -0.84 1.08 10.03
CA LYS A 45 -0.77 0.14 8.89
C LYS A 45 0.63 -0.02 8.34
N GLU A 46 0.85 -1.11 7.63
CA GLU A 46 2.03 -1.34 6.80
C GLU A 46 1.66 -1.92 5.43
N VAL A 47 2.63 -1.92 4.52
CA VAL A 47 2.41 -2.34 3.12
C VAL A 47 3.43 -3.40 2.73
N TYR A 48 2.93 -4.48 2.13
CA TYR A 48 3.74 -5.57 1.61
C TYR A 48 3.53 -5.74 0.12
N ARG A 49 4.63 -5.79 -0.62
CA ARG A 49 4.62 -6.18 -2.03
C ARG A 49 4.76 -7.68 -2.16
N VAL A 50 3.82 -8.29 -2.87
CA VAL A 50 3.83 -9.70 -3.25
C VAL A 50 4.44 -9.82 -4.64
N TYR A 51 5.41 -10.73 -4.78
CA TYR A 51 5.95 -11.14 -6.06
C TYR A 51 5.50 -12.56 -6.39
N ASP A 52 5.11 -12.78 -7.64
CA ASP A 52 4.76 -14.12 -8.14
C ASP A 52 6.00 -15.01 -8.33
N THR A 53 5.77 -16.24 -8.81
CA THR A 53 6.82 -17.21 -9.13
C THR A 53 7.79 -16.75 -10.22
N CYS A 54 7.40 -15.78 -11.06
CA CYS A 54 8.25 -15.16 -12.05
C CYS A 54 9.09 -14.00 -11.47
N GLY A 55 8.91 -13.67 -10.18
CA GLY A 55 9.57 -12.54 -9.52
C GLY A 55 8.98 -11.18 -9.90
N LEU A 56 7.81 -11.15 -10.53
CA LEU A 56 7.12 -9.91 -10.90
C LEU A 56 6.18 -9.47 -9.78
N ALA A 57 6.10 -8.16 -9.57
CA ALA A 57 5.20 -7.53 -8.62
C ALA A 57 3.75 -7.84 -9.01
N TYR A 58 3.07 -8.59 -8.15
CA TYR A 58 1.73 -9.10 -8.40
C TYR A 58 0.65 -8.19 -7.80
N ALA A 59 0.80 -7.87 -6.52
CA ALA A 59 -0.10 -7.03 -5.74
C ALA A 59 0.65 -6.38 -4.56
N ASP A 60 0.15 -5.25 -4.08
CA ASP A 60 0.51 -4.73 -2.75
C ASP A 60 -0.66 -5.02 -1.79
N LEU A 61 -0.37 -5.60 -0.62
CA LEU A 61 -1.34 -5.82 0.46
C LEU A 61 -1.08 -4.82 1.59
N ILE A 62 -2.11 -4.08 1.97
CA ILE A 62 -2.09 -3.17 3.11
C ILE A 62 -2.69 -3.88 4.31
N THR A 63 -1.93 -3.98 5.40
CA THR A 63 -2.34 -4.69 6.61
C THR A 63 -2.33 -3.74 7.82
N LEU A 64 -3.04 -4.10 8.89
CA LEU A 64 -2.78 -3.50 10.19
C LEU A 64 -1.38 -3.92 10.68
N MET A 65 -0.71 -3.05 11.42
CA MET A 65 0.63 -3.31 11.96
C MET A 65 0.59 -4.34 13.11
N LYS A 66 -0.52 -4.39 13.85
CA LYS A 66 -0.75 -5.29 14.97
C LYS A 66 -2.04 -6.08 14.76
N ASN A 67 -2.07 -7.32 15.27
CA ASN A 67 -3.25 -8.18 15.33
C ASN A 67 -3.95 -8.40 13.97
N ASP A 68 -3.15 -8.62 12.93
CA ASP A 68 -3.64 -8.87 11.56
C ASP A 68 -3.29 -10.30 11.14
N ARG A 69 -4.30 -11.14 10.91
CA ARG A 69 -4.13 -12.55 10.56
C ARG A 69 -3.54 -12.74 9.17
N ASP A 70 -4.00 -11.95 8.21
CA ASP A 70 -3.53 -12.05 6.83
C ASP A 70 -2.07 -11.62 6.73
N ARG A 71 -1.67 -10.61 7.51
CA ARG A 71 -0.26 -10.24 7.68
C ARG A 71 0.58 -11.41 8.19
N GLU A 72 0.17 -12.06 9.28
CA GLU A 72 0.94 -13.18 9.85
C GLU A 72 1.06 -14.32 8.84
N LEU A 73 0.00 -14.64 8.10
CA LEU A 73 0.07 -15.64 7.02
C LEU A 73 1.03 -15.19 5.92
N LEU A 74 0.93 -13.94 5.48
CA LEU A 74 1.73 -13.37 4.39
C LEU A 74 3.23 -13.39 4.69
N ILE A 75 3.65 -12.93 5.87
CA ILE A 75 5.07 -12.86 6.24
C ILE A 75 5.69 -14.24 6.45
N ASN A 76 4.88 -15.23 6.84
CA ASN A 76 5.30 -16.61 6.99
C ASN A 76 5.17 -17.41 5.69
N GLY A 77 4.80 -16.76 4.58
CA GLY A 77 4.66 -17.39 3.27
C GLY A 77 3.55 -18.45 3.21
N LYS A 78 2.54 -18.35 4.07
CA LYS A 78 1.42 -19.29 4.15
C LYS A 78 0.34 -18.95 3.14
N THR A 79 -0.51 -19.94 2.84
CA THR A 79 -1.64 -19.71 1.93
C THR A 79 -2.61 -18.68 2.50
N LEU A 80 -2.94 -17.66 1.70
CA LEU A 80 -3.97 -16.65 2.04
C LEU A 80 -4.71 -16.18 0.78
N THR A 81 -5.93 -15.68 0.97
CA THR A 81 -6.70 -15.07 -0.12
C THR A 81 -6.65 -13.56 0.00
N ILE A 82 -6.18 -12.88 -1.05
CA ILE A 82 -6.30 -11.42 -1.18
C ILE A 82 -7.48 -11.07 -2.07
N ARG A 83 -8.08 -9.89 -1.88
CA ARG A 83 -9.26 -9.47 -2.64
C ARG A 83 -9.33 -7.96 -2.80
N ASP A 84 -9.94 -7.56 -3.92
CA ASP A 84 -10.26 -6.17 -4.22
C ASP A 84 -11.22 -5.61 -3.15
N GLU A 85 -10.94 -4.39 -2.68
CA GLU A 85 -11.73 -3.71 -1.64
C GLU A 85 -13.20 -3.46 -2.09
N LYS A 86 -13.41 -3.21 -3.38
CA LYS A 86 -14.72 -2.86 -3.94
C LYS A 86 -15.48 -4.07 -4.47
N TYR A 87 -14.75 -5.06 -5.00
CA TYR A 87 -15.33 -6.20 -5.69
C TYR A 87 -14.89 -7.52 -5.06
N ASP A 88 -15.62 -8.01 -4.06
CA ASP A 88 -15.27 -9.23 -3.32
C ASP A 88 -15.04 -10.48 -4.20
N PHE A 89 -15.69 -10.55 -5.37
CA PHE A 89 -15.49 -11.65 -6.34
C PHE A 89 -14.15 -11.58 -7.09
N LYS A 90 -13.45 -10.45 -7.04
CA LYS A 90 -12.09 -10.29 -7.57
C LYS A 90 -11.09 -10.65 -6.47
N SER A 91 -10.96 -11.93 -6.22
CA SER A 91 -10.01 -12.49 -5.26
C SER A 91 -8.92 -13.30 -5.95
N SER A 92 -7.83 -13.55 -5.24
CA SER A 92 -6.73 -14.39 -5.69
C SER A 92 -6.12 -15.10 -4.50
N GLU A 93 -5.95 -16.42 -4.62
CA GLU A 93 -5.26 -17.22 -3.61
C GLU A 93 -3.76 -17.14 -3.84
N LEU A 94 -3.03 -16.69 -2.84
CA LEU A 94 -1.57 -16.74 -2.78
C LEU A 94 -1.20 -18.03 -2.06
N LYS A 95 -0.68 -19.02 -2.80
CA LYS A 95 -0.37 -20.34 -2.24
C LYS A 95 1.00 -20.38 -1.60
N GLU A 96 1.11 -21.13 -0.51
CA GLU A 96 2.39 -21.39 0.14
C GLU A 96 3.44 -21.91 -0.86
N GLY A 97 4.61 -21.26 -0.89
CA GLY A 97 5.69 -21.59 -1.81
C GLY A 97 5.58 -21.00 -3.23
N GLU A 98 4.47 -20.34 -3.59
CA GLU A 98 4.25 -19.75 -4.92
C GLU A 98 4.42 -18.22 -4.98
N TYR A 99 4.89 -17.60 -3.91
CA TYR A 99 5.13 -16.16 -3.87
C TYR A 99 6.25 -15.79 -2.90
N THR A 100 6.78 -14.58 -3.08
CA THR A 100 7.67 -13.94 -2.10
C THR A 100 7.16 -12.57 -1.71
N VAL A 101 7.59 -12.06 -0.56
CA VAL A 101 7.06 -10.81 -0.01
C VAL A 101 8.18 -9.85 0.37
N LYS A 102 7.90 -8.56 0.22
CA LYS A 102 8.78 -7.48 0.66
C LYS A 102 7.96 -6.42 1.38
N ARG A 103 8.31 -6.15 2.64
CA ARG A 103 7.79 -4.97 3.35
C ARG A 103 8.28 -3.69 2.65
N LEU A 104 7.35 -2.81 2.29
CA LEU A 104 7.65 -1.54 1.63
C LEU A 104 7.85 -0.41 2.64
N THR A 105 7.11 -0.42 3.75
CA THR A 105 7.28 0.53 4.84
C THR A 105 8.57 0.27 5.61
N ARG A 106 9.33 1.33 5.85
CA ARG A 106 10.57 1.30 6.63
C ARG A 106 10.53 2.37 7.69
N GLU A 107 11.12 2.06 8.82
CA GLU A 107 11.39 3.05 9.84
C GLU A 107 12.56 3.90 9.37
N TYR A 108 12.42 5.22 9.47
CA TYR A 108 13.44 6.17 9.06
C TYR A 108 13.79 7.16 10.19
N VAL A 109 12.78 7.53 10.97
CA VAL A 109 12.93 8.33 12.19
C VAL A 109 12.25 7.58 13.34
N ILE A 110 12.94 7.45 14.47
CA ILE A 110 12.39 6.89 15.72
C ILE A 110 12.69 7.88 16.83
N ASN A 111 11.66 8.30 17.57
CA ASN A 111 11.78 9.23 18.70
C ASN A 111 12.52 10.55 18.36
N GLY A 112 12.39 11.04 17.13
CA GLY A 112 13.07 12.25 16.65
C GLY A 112 14.49 12.05 16.15
N GLU A 113 15.03 10.83 16.21
CA GLU A 113 16.36 10.47 15.72
C GLU A 113 16.28 9.77 14.37
N ILE A 114 17.13 10.20 13.43
CA ILE A 114 17.24 9.58 12.11
C ILE A 114 18.05 8.29 12.24
N ILE A 115 17.54 7.21 11.63
CA ILE A 115 18.29 5.96 11.49
C ILE A 115 19.38 6.19 10.43
N MET A 116 20.61 6.43 10.88
CA MET A 116 21.73 6.82 10.01
C MET A 116 22.01 5.82 8.89
N SER A 117 21.85 4.52 9.14
CA SER A 117 22.02 3.50 8.09
C SER A 117 21.00 3.60 6.96
N GLU A 118 19.75 4.00 7.24
CA GLU A 118 18.76 4.25 6.19
C GLU A 118 19.01 5.59 5.49
N TYR A 119 19.46 6.62 6.23
CA TYR A 119 19.89 7.90 5.63
C TYR A 119 21.01 7.70 4.61
N GLU A 120 22.10 7.03 5.00
CA GLU A 120 23.26 6.79 4.13
C GLU A 120 22.84 6.06 2.85
N LYS A 121 22.00 5.04 2.99
CA LYS A 121 21.46 4.27 1.86
C LYS A 121 20.60 5.10 0.90
N LEU A 122 19.78 6.02 1.42
CA LEU A 122 18.90 6.87 0.61
C LEU A 122 19.63 8.07 0.01
N PHE A 123 20.73 8.51 0.64
CA PHE A 123 21.53 9.63 0.17
C PHE A 123 22.45 9.23 -1.00
N ASP A 124 22.75 7.94 -1.16
CA ASP A 124 23.44 7.45 -2.35
C ASP A 124 22.50 7.49 -3.58
N ILE A 125 22.76 8.46 -4.45
CA ILE A 125 21.99 8.71 -5.66
C ILE A 125 22.17 7.57 -6.68
N MET A 126 23.37 7.00 -6.77
CA MET A 126 23.66 5.93 -7.74
C MET A 126 22.94 4.64 -7.35
N ASP A 127 22.98 4.30 -6.06
CA ASP A 127 22.24 3.16 -5.53
C ASP A 127 20.72 3.39 -5.59
N SER A 128 20.24 4.62 -5.36
CA SER A 128 18.82 4.96 -5.53
C SER A 128 18.35 4.80 -6.97
N GLN A 129 19.15 5.24 -7.96
CA GLN A 129 18.86 5.05 -9.37
C GLN A 129 18.85 3.56 -9.74
N LYS A 130 19.86 2.80 -9.30
CA LYS A 130 19.95 1.36 -9.52
C LYS A 130 18.74 0.64 -8.95
N TYR A 131 18.36 0.95 -7.70
CA TYR A 131 17.18 0.39 -7.05
C TYR A 131 15.89 0.68 -7.82
N TYR A 132 15.73 1.89 -8.36
CA TYR A 132 14.60 2.24 -9.22
C TYR A 132 14.53 1.36 -10.46
N LEU A 133 15.64 1.20 -11.19
CA LEU A 133 15.70 0.40 -12.41
C LEU A 133 15.41 -1.08 -12.12
N GLU A 134 16.04 -1.66 -11.11
CA GLU A 134 15.80 -3.05 -10.68
C GLU A 134 14.34 -3.25 -10.21
N SER A 135 13.74 -2.26 -9.57
CA SER A 135 12.34 -2.32 -9.15
C SER A 135 11.38 -2.24 -10.35
N LEU A 136 11.74 -1.44 -11.36
CA LEU A 136 10.96 -1.29 -12.59
C LEU A 136 10.98 -2.58 -13.44
N GLU A 137 12.11 -3.30 -13.45
CA GLU A 137 12.21 -4.61 -14.11
C GLU A 137 11.23 -5.63 -13.51
N LYS A 138 10.93 -5.51 -12.21
CA LYS A 138 9.96 -6.37 -11.53
C LYS A 138 8.51 -5.98 -11.79
N VAL A 139 8.24 -4.91 -12.54
CA VAL A 139 6.87 -4.55 -12.95
C VAL A 139 6.59 -5.17 -14.31
N SER A 140 5.44 -5.84 -14.44
CA SER A 140 5.06 -6.51 -15.69
C SER A 140 4.87 -5.51 -16.85
N GLU A 141 5.15 -5.95 -18.08
CA GLU A 141 5.08 -5.10 -19.28
C GLU A 141 3.72 -4.43 -19.47
N GLU A 142 2.64 -5.15 -19.17
CA GLU A 142 1.27 -4.65 -19.32
C GLU A 142 0.96 -3.48 -18.38
N ARG A 143 1.66 -3.40 -17.25
CA ARG A 143 1.55 -2.32 -16.26
C ARG A 143 2.52 -1.17 -16.54
N LYS A 144 3.60 -1.42 -17.29
CA LYS A 144 4.56 -0.40 -17.74
C LYS A 144 4.10 0.40 -18.96
N ARG A 145 3.02 -0.04 -19.64
CA ARG A 145 2.48 0.68 -20.81
C ARG A 145 2.10 2.12 -20.46
N LEU A 146 2.47 3.06 -21.33
CA LEU A 146 2.07 4.47 -21.18
C LEU A 146 0.59 4.68 -21.53
N GLU A 147 0.08 3.90 -22.48
CA GLU A 147 -1.31 3.93 -22.90
C GLU A 147 -2.07 2.72 -22.34
N ASN A 148 -3.20 3.00 -21.67
CA ASN A 148 -4.09 1.98 -21.10
C ASN A 148 -3.34 0.88 -20.31
N PRO A 149 -2.55 1.24 -19.27
CA PRO A 149 -1.87 0.25 -18.43
C PRO A 149 -2.86 -0.63 -17.67
N HIS A 150 -2.48 -1.89 -17.42
CA HIS A 150 -3.26 -2.73 -16.50
C HIS A 150 -3.20 -2.14 -15.09
N LYS A 151 -4.35 -2.13 -14.42
CA LYS A 151 -4.43 -1.64 -13.04
C LYS A 151 -3.63 -2.55 -12.11
N TYR A 152 -2.73 -1.97 -11.33
CA TYR A 152 -2.02 -2.69 -10.28
C TYR A 152 -2.96 -2.99 -9.11
N LYS A 153 -2.85 -4.19 -8.53
CA LYS A 153 -3.68 -4.62 -7.40
C LYS A 153 -3.13 -4.01 -6.12
N VAL A 154 -3.99 -3.28 -5.40
CA VAL A 154 -3.70 -2.75 -4.07
C VAL A 154 -4.88 -3.13 -3.20
N ASP A 155 -4.68 -4.15 -2.38
CA ASP A 155 -5.73 -4.80 -1.61
C ASP A 155 -5.55 -4.50 -0.12
N LEU A 156 -6.62 -4.66 0.65
CA LEU A 156 -6.61 -4.52 2.11
C LEU A 156 -6.71 -5.93 2.73
N SER A 157 -6.04 -6.15 3.86
CA SER A 157 -6.25 -7.36 4.66
C SER A 157 -7.71 -7.47 5.13
N SER A 158 -8.15 -8.69 5.38
CA SER A 158 -9.49 -9.00 5.87
C SER A 158 -9.79 -8.26 7.19
N ASP A 159 -8.82 -8.24 8.11
CA ASP A 159 -8.97 -7.55 9.40
C ASP A 159 -9.04 -6.03 9.25
N LEU A 160 -8.28 -5.44 8.31
CA LEU A 160 -8.37 -4.00 8.01
C LEU A 160 -9.72 -3.63 7.38
N ILE A 161 -10.23 -4.47 6.47
CA ILE A 161 -11.55 -4.27 5.86
C ILE A 161 -12.64 -4.34 6.94
N GLU A 162 -12.59 -5.35 7.80
CA GLU A 162 -13.53 -5.52 8.90
C GLU A 162 -13.51 -4.29 9.83
N LEU A 163 -12.32 -3.85 10.26
CA LEU A 163 -12.17 -2.65 11.08
C LEU A 163 -12.80 -1.41 10.41
N LYS A 164 -12.52 -1.20 9.12
CA LYS A 164 -13.07 -0.08 8.35
C LYS A 164 -14.60 -0.11 8.35
N TYR A 165 -15.22 -1.24 8.03
CA TYR A 165 -16.67 -1.34 7.97
C TYR A 165 -17.32 -1.24 9.34
N ASN A 166 -16.70 -1.76 10.40
CA ASN A 166 -17.20 -1.65 11.76
C ASN A 166 -17.24 -0.20 12.23
N LEU A 167 -16.18 0.59 11.98
CA LEU A 167 -16.17 2.01 12.31
C LEU A 167 -17.22 2.80 11.50
N ILE A 168 -17.37 2.51 10.20
CA ILE A 168 -18.41 3.16 9.38
C ILE A 168 -19.80 2.88 9.93
N LYS A 169 -20.10 1.61 10.27
CA LYS A 169 -21.40 1.22 10.84
C LYS A 169 -21.65 1.89 12.19
N GLY A 170 -20.63 1.93 13.06
CA GLY A 170 -20.72 2.58 14.37
C GLY A 170 -21.07 4.05 14.26
N ILE A 171 -20.31 4.81 13.46
CA ILE A 171 -20.55 6.24 13.26
C ILE A 171 -21.93 6.52 12.65
N LYS A 172 -22.36 5.71 11.67
CA LYS A 172 -23.71 5.87 11.08
C LYS A 172 -24.81 5.66 12.12
N ALA A 173 -24.68 4.64 12.96
CA ALA A 173 -25.64 4.36 14.03
C ALA A 173 -25.68 5.45 15.11
N GLU A 174 -24.59 6.19 15.32
CA GLU A 174 -24.54 7.35 16.21
C GLU A 174 -25.21 8.59 15.60
N ILE A 175 -25.07 8.81 14.30
CA ILE A 175 -25.69 9.94 13.59
C ILE A 175 -27.22 9.77 13.47
N GLU A 176 -27.70 8.53 13.37
CA GLU A 176 -29.13 8.22 13.23
C GLU A 176 -29.92 8.25 14.55
N LYS A 177 -29.25 8.41 15.70
CA LYS A 177 -29.87 8.56 17.03
C LYS A 177 -30.18 10.02 17.34
#